data_AF-A0A0Q0WTA8-F1
#
_entry.id   AF-A0A0Q0WTA8-F1
#
_cell.length_a   1.000
_cell.length_b   1.000
_cell.length_c   1.000
_cell.angle_alpha   90.00
_cell.angle_beta   90.00
_cell.angle_gamma   90.00
#
_symmetry.space_group_name_H-M   'P 1'
#
loop_
_entity.id
_entity.type
_entity.pdbx_description
1 polymer ?
#
loop_
_entity_poly.entity_id
_entity_poly.type
_entity_poly.pdbx_seq_one_letter_code
_entity_poly.pdbx_strand_id
1 'polypeptide(L)'
;MNKKVFVSGCFDMLHSGHVAFFKEAASYGDLYVGIGSDSTIEELKGRQTINSEQERLYLINAIKYVKEAFVNKGSGILDFEDDLKELKPDYFVVNEDGFSPAKEELCNTLNIELKNLKRVPDAGLPPRSTTAIRSAGNCSLPYRIDLAGTWIDQPYVSKYNPGWAITLSLEPIIEYNERCGMSTSTRNAAKKIWPYYLPMEKPEKLAEILFKFENTPGSTLISGAQDSIGICMPGLVRHYYDNEYWPLKFESIHSESILSWLEDHIYMVMLWPREPGLDLLKETYINEENVKSLANAADEVWEAIKKKDLEKFAKGFLKSFNAQTTMFPAMVNDRVNAEIAKYKEKTLAWKLAGAGGGGYLLLVSDEPIDGAMRINIRRKEVL
;
A
#
# COMPACT_ATOMS: atom_id res chain seq x y z
N MET A 1 16.93 -41.47 12.78
CA MET A 1 16.48 -40.15 13.27
C MET A 1 15.17 -39.84 12.60
N ASN A 2 14.25 -39.14 13.28
CA ASN A 2 13.10 -38.58 12.59
C ASN A 2 13.58 -37.60 11.52
N LYS A 3 12.82 -37.47 10.43
CA LYS A 3 13.10 -36.46 9.41
C LYS A 3 13.04 -35.08 10.04
N LYS A 4 13.91 -34.17 9.62
CA LYS A 4 13.90 -32.77 10.05
C LYS A 4 13.01 -31.97 9.12
N VAL A 5 12.09 -31.21 9.71
CA VAL A 5 11.20 -30.30 8.99
C VAL A 5 11.56 -28.89 9.40
N PHE A 6 11.70 -27.99 8.45
CA PHE A 6 11.96 -26.58 8.73
C PHE A 6 10.84 -25.70 8.20
N VAL A 7 10.50 -24.68 8.98
CA VAL A 7 9.56 -23.62 8.65
C VAL A 7 10.20 -22.31 9.05
N SER A 8 10.11 -21.28 8.18
CA SER A 8 10.56 -19.92 8.53
C SER A 8 9.47 -18.88 8.34
N GLY A 9 9.42 -17.89 9.22
CA GLY A 9 8.47 -16.78 9.13
C GLY A 9 8.49 -15.82 10.31
N CYS A 10 7.57 -14.85 10.29
CA CYS A 10 7.45 -13.83 11.34
C CYS A 10 6.71 -14.37 12.58
N PHE A 11 5.58 -15.06 12.37
CA PHE A 11 4.73 -15.66 13.41
C PHE A 11 4.30 -14.71 14.54
N ASP A 12 4.25 -13.40 14.26
CA ASP A 12 3.74 -12.39 15.18
C ASP A 12 2.23 -12.56 15.43
N MET A 13 1.79 -12.17 16.63
CA MET A 13 0.44 -12.40 17.16
C MET A 13 -0.05 -13.83 16.93
N LEU A 14 0.59 -14.79 17.61
CA LEU A 14 0.30 -16.22 17.47
C LEU A 14 -1.21 -16.52 17.59
N HIS A 15 -1.74 -17.29 16.64
CA HIS A 15 -3.16 -17.62 16.56
C HIS A 15 -3.38 -19.05 16.05
N SER A 16 -4.64 -19.50 16.04
CA SER A 16 -5.02 -20.87 15.65
C SER A 16 -4.47 -21.30 14.29
N GLY A 17 -4.49 -20.41 13.29
CA GLY A 17 -3.87 -20.66 11.98
C GLY A 17 -2.38 -21.04 12.02
N HIS A 18 -1.57 -20.39 12.87
CA HIS A 18 -0.16 -20.77 13.05
C HIS A 18 -0.03 -22.15 13.71
N VAL A 19 -0.85 -22.43 14.72
CA VAL A 19 -0.85 -23.73 15.41
C VAL A 19 -1.26 -24.86 14.47
N ALA A 20 -2.28 -24.65 13.64
CA ALA A 20 -2.72 -25.61 12.62
C ALA A 20 -1.62 -25.87 11.58
N PHE A 21 -0.96 -24.81 11.11
CA PHE A 21 0.17 -24.94 10.20
C PHE A 21 1.33 -25.73 10.80
N PHE A 22 1.72 -25.43 12.05
CA PHE A 22 2.78 -26.18 12.73
C PHE A 22 2.39 -27.65 12.97
N LYS A 23 1.12 -27.92 13.29
CA LYS A 23 0.60 -29.29 13.42
C LYS A 23 0.75 -30.07 12.11
N GLU A 24 0.40 -29.45 10.98
CA GLU A 24 0.52 -30.07 9.66
C GLU A 24 1.99 -30.27 9.26
N ALA A 25 2.84 -29.25 9.46
CA ALA A 25 4.28 -29.34 9.19
C ALA A 25 4.95 -30.45 10.03
N ALA A 26 4.61 -30.56 11.31
CA ALA A 26 5.12 -31.60 12.20
C ALA A 26 4.66 -33.02 11.83
N SER A 27 3.67 -33.19 10.93
CA SER A 27 3.32 -34.52 10.42
C SER A 27 4.40 -35.13 9.52
N TYR A 28 5.33 -34.31 9.01
CA TYR A 28 6.44 -34.75 8.17
C TYR A 28 7.71 -35.10 8.95
N GLY A 29 7.78 -34.80 10.26
CA GLY A 29 8.96 -35.06 11.09
C GLY A 29 9.11 -34.11 12.28
N ASP A 30 10.32 -34.03 12.84
CA ASP A 30 10.66 -33.11 13.93
C ASP A 30 10.72 -31.67 13.39
N LEU A 31 9.80 -30.81 13.84
CA LEU A 31 9.62 -29.45 13.33
C LEU A 31 10.52 -28.43 14.01
N TYR A 32 11.40 -27.81 13.24
CA TYR A 32 12.23 -26.68 13.61
C TYR A 32 11.63 -25.39 13.01
N VAL A 33 11.54 -24.33 13.82
CA VAL A 33 10.93 -23.07 13.41
C VAL A 33 11.94 -21.93 13.51
N GLY A 34 12.32 -21.35 12.37
CA GLY A 34 13.09 -20.13 12.30
C GLY A 34 12.17 -18.90 12.33
N ILE A 35 12.40 -17.98 13.26
CA ILE A 35 11.68 -16.70 13.29
C ILE A 35 12.55 -15.56 12.82
N GLY A 36 11.99 -14.67 11.98
CA GLY A 36 12.69 -13.44 11.63
C GLY A 36 12.91 -12.54 12.84
N SER A 37 14.09 -11.94 12.96
CA SER A 37 14.43 -10.96 14.00
C SER A 37 13.57 -9.71 13.90
N ASP A 38 13.41 -8.98 15.01
CA ASP A 38 12.59 -7.76 15.00
C ASP A 38 13.12 -6.74 13.98
N SER A 39 14.44 -6.59 13.87
CA SER A 39 15.09 -5.72 12.88
C SER A 39 14.82 -6.16 11.43
N THR A 40 14.93 -7.46 11.14
CA THR A 40 14.67 -7.99 9.79
C THR A 40 13.21 -7.85 9.40
N ILE A 41 12.29 -8.10 10.34
CA ILE A 41 10.86 -7.92 10.09
C ILE A 41 10.52 -6.45 9.87
N GLU A 42 11.13 -5.54 10.63
CA GLU A 42 10.98 -4.10 10.46
C GLU A 42 11.50 -3.62 9.10
N GLU A 43 12.68 -4.09 8.68
CA GLU A 43 13.27 -3.77 7.37
C GLU A 43 12.37 -4.28 6.22
N LEU A 44 11.95 -5.53 6.27
CA LEU A 44 11.18 -6.17 5.18
C LEU A 44 9.74 -5.72 5.09
N LYS A 45 9.09 -5.51 6.24
CA LYS A 45 7.65 -5.21 6.30
C LYS A 45 7.39 -3.74 6.61
N GLY A 46 8.44 -2.94 6.81
CA GLY A 46 8.34 -1.53 7.22
C GLY A 46 7.71 -1.34 8.60
N ARG A 47 7.49 -2.40 9.39
CA ARG A 47 6.68 -2.32 10.61
C ARG A 47 7.25 -3.20 11.71
N GLN A 48 7.17 -2.70 12.93
CA GLN A 48 7.51 -3.46 14.12
C GLN A 48 6.49 -4.59 14.37
N THR A 49 7.01 -5.69 14.91
CA THR A 49 6.24 -6.77 15.50
C THR A 49 5.49 -6.26 16.73
N ILE A 50 4.33 -6.83 17.02
CA ILE A 50 3.59 -6.52 18.26
C ILE A 50 4.24 -7.26 19.44
N ASN A 51 4.57 -8.54 19.23
CA ASN A 51 5.33 -9.32 20.18
C ASN A 51 6.80 -9.29 19.78
N SER A 52 7.68 -8.95 20.73
CA SER A 52 9.14 -8.99 20.51
C SER A 52 9.60 -10.37 20.02
N GLU A 53 10.76 -10.44 19.36
CA GLU A 53 11.33 -11.72 18.91
C GLU A 53 11.48 -12.71 20.07
N GLN A 54 11.79 -12.24 21.28
CA GLN A 54 11.91 -13.08 22.47
C GLN A 54 10.55 -13.63 22.93
N GLU A 55 9.49 -12.83 22.87
CA GLU A 55 8.13 -13.30 23.18
C GLU A 55 7.62 -14.28 22.12
N ARG A 56 7.84 -13.97 20.83
CA ARG A 56 7.49 -14.89 19.73
C ARG A 56 8.21 -16.22 19.88
N LEU A 57 9.50 -16.19 20.20
CA LEU A 57 10.31 -17.37 20.43
C LEU A 57 9.78 -18.21 21.60
N TYR A 58 9.45 -17.57 22.72
CA TYR A 58 8.87 -18.23 23.89
C TYR A 58 7.54 -18.91 23.54
N LEU A 59 6.63 -18.18 22.87
CA LEU A 59 5.31 -18.67 22.50
C LEU A 59 5.39 -19.86 21.54
N ILE A 60 6.28 -19.81 20.54
CA ILE A 60 6.43 -20.88 19.55
C ILE A 60 7.07 -22.12 20.17
N ASN A 61 8.10 -21.96 21.01
CA ASN A 61 8.71 -23.09 21.74
C ASN A 61 7.71 -23.78 22.69
N ALA A 62 6.68 -23.08 23.16
CA ALA A 62 5.62 -23.67 23.98
C ALA A 62 4.59 -24.50 23.17
N ILE A 63 4.62 -24.44 21.83
CA ILE A 63 3.68 -25.19 20.98
C ILE A 63 4.13 -26.65 20.92
N LYS A 64 3.25 -27.55 21.35
CA LYS A 64 3.48 -29.01 21.37
C LYS A 64 4.10 -29.61 20.09
N TYR A 65 3.78 -29.05 18.93
CA TYR A 65 4.21 -29.57 17.62
C TYR A 65 5.63 -29.11 17.22
N VAL A 66 6.19 -28.12 17.91
CA VAL A 66 7.51 -27.55 17.61
C VAL A 66 8.56 -28.27 18.44
N LYS A 67 9.60 -28.79 17.77
CA LYS A 67 10.77 -29.41 18.40
C LYS A 67 11.68 -28.35 19.02
N GLU A 68 11.93 -27.28 18.26
CA GLU A 68 12.78 -26.16 18.64
C GLU A 68 12.46 -24.96 17.75
N ALA A 69 12.42 -23.77 18.34
CA ALA A 69 12.39 -22.51 17.61
C ALA A 69 13.61 -21.66 17.97
N PHE A 70 14.07 -20.88 16.99
CA PHE A 70 15.22 -19.96 17.11
C PHE A 70 15.01 -18.73 16.22
N VAL A 71 15.75 -17.65 16.52
CA VAL A 71 15.77 -16.45 15.67
C VAL A 71 16.75 -16.69 14.52
N ASN A 72 16.33 -16.40 13.29
CA ASN A 72 17.17 -16.53 12.10
C ASN A 72 18.37 -15.59 12.19
N LYS A 73 19.52 -16.04 11.68
CA LYS A 73 20.78 -15.29 11.77
C LYS A 73 20.92 -14.20 10.71
N GLY A 74 20.27 -14.38 9.57
CA GLY A 74 20.38 -13.48 8.42
C GLY A 74 19.45 -12.29 8.49
N SER A 75 19.36 -11.59 7.37
CA SER A 75 18.44 -10.48 7.12
C SER A 75 17.87 -10.57 5.70
N GLY A 76 16.93 -9.68 5.36
CA GLY A 76 16.31 -9.68 4.04
C GLY A 76 15.36 -10.89 3.80
N ILE A 77 14.93 -11.07 2.55
CA ILE A 77 13.85 -12.00 2.18
C ILE A 77 14.20 -13.47 2.49
N LEU A 78 15.49 -13.79 2.50
CA LEU A 78 16.05 -15.12 2.78
C LEU A 78 16.88 -15.10 4.08
N ASP A 79 16.39 -14.42 5.11
CA ASP A 79 17.03 -14.31 6.43
C ASP A 79 17.38 -15.67 7.07
N PHE A 80 16.70 -16.74 6.68
CA PHE A 80 16.88 -18.11 7.15
C PHE A 80 17.90 -18.94 6.34
N GLU A 81 18.58 -18.38 5.32
CA GLU A 81 19.42 -19.15 4.41
C GLU A 81 20.56 -19.90 5.13
N ASP A 82 21.26 -19.24 6.04
CA ASP A 82 22.35 -19.85 6.79
C ASP A 82 21.85 -20.92 7.77
N ASP A 83 20.72 -20.67 8.42
CA ASP A 83 20.06 -21.63 9.30
C ASP A 83 19.60 -22.89 8.53
N LEU A 84 19.14 -22.71 7.29
CA LEU A 84 18.76 -23.81 6.40
C LEU A 84 19.97 -24.69 6.04
N LYS A 85 21.12 -24.06 5.73
CA LYS A 85 22.38 -24.76 5.43
C LYS A 85 22.95 -25.49 6.63
N GLU A 86 22.80 -24.95 7.84
CA GLU A 86 23.27 -25.56 9.08
C GLU A 86 22.37 -26.71 9.53
N LEU A 87 21.05 -26.50 9.54
CA LEU A 87 20.07 -27.48 10.01
C LEU A 87 19.99 -28.71 9.10
N LYS A 88 20.14 -28.50 7.78
CA LYS A 88 19.99 -29.49 6.71
C LYS A 88 18.70 -30.31 6.85
N PRO A 89 17.53 -29.66 6.77
CA PRO A 89 16.26 -30.35 6.91
C PRO A 89 15.98 -31.24 5.69
N ASP A 90 15.21 -32.31 5.89
CA ASP A 90 14.68 -33.13 4.80
C ASP A 90 13.57 -32.36 4.04
N TYR A 91 12.79 -31.57 4.78
CA TYR A 91 11.67 -30.80 4.24
C TYR A 91 11.76 -29.32 4.63
N PHE A 92 11.58 -28.43 3.65
CA PHE A 92 11.25 -27.03 3.90
C PHE A 92 9.77 -26.81 3.60
N VAL A 93 9.01 -26.35 4.59
CA VAL A 93 7.55 -26.25 4.48
C VAL A 93 7.14 -24.78 4.43
N VAL A 94 6.36 -24.43 3.41
CA VAL A 94 5.78 -23.10 3.22
C VAL A 94 4.26 -23.21 3.06
N ASN A 95 3.56 -22.10 3.28
CA ASN A 95 2.16 -21.95 2.88
C ASN A 95 2.08 -21.29 1.50
N GLU A 96 0.89 -21.28 0.88
CA GLU A 96 0.64 -20.64 -0.43
C GLU A 96 1.17 -19.20 -0.52
N ASP A 97 0.96 -18.37 0.52
CA ASP A 97 1.47 -16.98 0.59
C ASP A 97 3.00 -16.87 0.77
N GLY A 98 3.65 -17.96 1.17
CA GLY A 98 5.06 -18.00 1.54
C GLY A 98 5.98 -18.60 0.48
N PHE A 99 5.41 -19.10 -0.63
CA PHE A 99 6.15 -19.63 -1.76
C PHE A 99 6.81 -18.50 -2.57
N SER A 100 8.05 -18.71 -3.01
CA SER A 100 8.70 -17.86 -4.01
C SER A 100 9.65 -18.69 -4.88
N PRO A 101 9.88 -18.31 -6.15
CA PRO A 101 10.83 -19.00 -7.03
C PRO A 101 12.25 -19.09 -6.42
N ALA A 102 12.68 -18.04 -5.72
CA ALA A 102 13.98 -18.02 -5.04
C ALA A 102 14.12 -19.10 -3.95
N LYS A 103 13.04 -19.41 -3.22
CA LYS A 103 13.04 -20.48 -2.21
C LYS A 103 13.12 -21.86 -2.86
N GLU A 104 12.44 -22.05 -3.98
CA GLU A 104 12.50 -23.29 -4.74
C GLU A 104 13.91 -23.54 -5.30
N GLU A 105 14.54 -22.51 -5.88
CA GLU A 105 15.92 -22.57 -6.37
C GLU A 105 16.93 -22.89 -5.25
N LEU A 106 16.77 -22.24 -4.08
CA LEU A 106 17.60 -22.51 -2.90
C LEU A 106 17.44 -23.96 -2.41
N CYS A 107 16.21 -24.46 -2.32
CA CYS A 107 15.93 -25.84 -1.94
C CYS A 107 16.54 -26.85 -2.93
N ASN A 108 16.43 -26.59 -4.23
CA ASN A 108 17.04 -27.44 -5.27
C ASN A 108 18.57 -27.48 -5.13
N THR A 109 19.19 -26.32 -4.88
CA THR A 109 20.65 -26.22 -4.70
C THR A 109 21.13 -26.98 -3.47
N LEU A 110 20.34 -26.98 -2.40
CA LEU A 110 20.68 -27.64 -1.12
C LEU A 110 20.16 -29.08 -1.03
N ASN A 111 19.50 -29.59 -2.07
CA ASN A 111 18.87 -30.92 -2.10
C ASN A 111 17.87 -31.13 -0.95
N ILE A 112 17.00 -30.14 -0.72
CA ILE A 112 15.93 -30.12 0.29
C ILE A 112 14.58 -30.19 -0.44
N GLU A 113 13.65 -31.02 0.04
CA GLU A 113 12.32 -31.12 -0.58
C GLU A 113 11.40 -29.99 -0.09
N LEU A 114 10.94 -29.13 -1.00
CA LEU A 114 10.00 -28.05 -0.69
C LEU A 114 8.55 -28.57 -0.67
N LYS A 115 7.83 -28.32 0.42
CA LYS A 115 6.40 -28.63 0.56
C LYS A 115 5.59 -27.34 0.64
N ASN A 116 4.62 -27.17 -0.26
CA ASN A 116 3.66 -26.06 -0.21
C ASN A 116 2.32 -26.57 0.33
N LEU A 117 1.94 -26.13 1.52
CA LEU A 117 0.72 -26.52 2.21
C LEU A 117 -0.39 -25.48 2.00
N LYS A 118 -1.62 -25.98 1.88
CA LYS A 118 -2.81 -25.12 1.81
C LYS A 118 -3.23 -24.73 3.21
N ARG A 119 -3.70 -23.50 3.41
CA ARG A 119 -4.30 -23.11 4.69
C ARG A 119 -5.65 -23.80 4.87
N VAL A 120 -5.67 -24.91 5.59
CA VAL A 120 -6.89 -25.56 6.04
C VAL A 120 -7.10 -25.23 7.52
N PRO A 121 -8.19 -24.53 7.90
CA PRO A 121 -8.52 -24.30 9.31
C PRO A 121 -8.72 -25.65 10.03
N ASP A 122 -8.15 -25.81 11.22
CA ASP A 122 -8.38 -27.01 12.04
C ASP A 122 -9.87 -27.08 12.43
N ALA A 123 -10.42 -28.30 12.45
CA ALA A 123 -11.85 -28.57 12.45
C ALA A 123 -12.65 -27.72 13.46
N GLY A 124 -13.41 -26.74 12.95
CA GLY A 124 -14.33 -25.91 13.72
C GLY A 124 -13.83 -24.51 14.12
N LEU A 125 -12.58 -24.14 13.79
CA LEU A 125 -12.06 -22.79 14.05
C LEU A 125 -12.21 -21.87 12.83
N PRO A 126 -12.56 -20.58 13.03
CA PRO A 126 -12.62 -19.63 11.93
C PRO A 126 -11.23 -19.42 11.32
N PRO A 127 -11.12 -19.18 10.01
CA PRO A 127 -9.85 -18.78 9.40
C PRO A 127 -9.36 -17.47 10.02
N ARG A 128 -8.10 -17.43 10.47
CA ARG A 128 -7.45 -16.23 11.03
C ARG A 128 -6.05 -16.06 10.46
N SER A 129 -5.68 -14.82 10.19
CA SER A 129 -4.33 -14.40 9.83
C SER A 129 -3.86 -13.28 10.78
N THR A 130 -2.54 -13.11 10.93
CA THR A 130 -1.96 -11.97 11.65
C THR A 130 -2.51 -10.64 11.11
N THR A 131 -2.72 -10.52 9.79
CA THR A 131 -3.35 -9.35 9.17
C THR A 131 -4.76 -9.11 9.71
N ALA A 132 -5.61 -10.15 9.77
CA ALA A 132 -6.97 -10.04 10.30
C ALA A 132 -7.02 -9.69 11.80
N ILE A 133 -6.05 -10.16 12.60
CA ILE A 133 -5.96 -9.85 14.04
C ILE A 133 -5.46 -8.42 14.27
N ARG A 134 -4.52 -7.94 13.45
CA ARG A 134 -4.01 -6.56 13.53
C ARG A 134 -5.12 -5.53 13.28
N SER A 135 -6.05 -5.87 12.39
CA SER A 135 -7.25 -5.07 12.10
C SER A 135 -8.24 -4.96 13.28
N ALA A 136 -8.08 -5.76 14.34
CA ALA A 136 -8.96 -5.73 15.51
C ALA A 136 -8.47 -4.78 16.63
N GLY A 137 -7.24 -4.28 16.56
CA GLY A 137 -6.66 -3.38 17.58
C GLY A 137 -6.04 -2.09 17.04
N ASN A 138 -5.59 -2.05 15.79
CA ASN A 138 -5.06 -0.86 15.13
C ASN A 138 -5.95 -0.44 13.96
N CYS A 139 -6.10 0.86 13.74
CA CYS A 139 -6.90 1.40 12.65
C CYS A 139 -6.32 1.00 11.28
N SER A 140 -6.99 0.08 10.60
CA SER A 140 -6.62 -0.45 9.27
C SER A 140 -7.16 0.38 8.11
N LEU A 141 -7.65 1.60 8.40
CA LEU A 141 -8.22 2.45 7.36
C LEU A 141 -7.18 2.73 6.26
N PRO A 142 -7.53 2.51 4.98
CA PRO A 142 -6.68 2.76 3.83
C PRO A 142 -6.22 4.20 3.77
N TYR A 143 -5.14 4.39 3.03
CA TYR A 143 -4.70 5.68 2.55
C TYR A 143 -5.04 5.80 1.06
N ARG A 144 -4.85 7.00 0.51
CA ARG A 144 -4.96 7.22 -0.94
C ARG A 144 -3.77 8.01 -1.44
N ILE A 145 -3.42 7.77 -2.69
CA ILE A 145 -2.60 8.68 -3.50
C ILE A 145 -3.37 9.09 -4.75
N ASP A 146 -3.09 10.27 -5.29
CA ASP A 146 -3.59 10.66 -6.60
C ASP A 146 -2.55 10.44 -7.69
N LEU A 147 -2.99 9.91 -8.82
CA LEU A 147 -2.13 9.68 -9.97
C LEU A 147 -2.25 10.80 -11.00
N ALA A 148 -3.48 11.22 -11.31
CA ALA A 148 -3.73 12.28 -12.29
C ALA A 148 -5.08 12.95 -12.08
N GLY A 149 -5.21 14.18 -12.58
CA GLY A 149 -6.50 14.88 -12.63
C GLY A 149 -6.95 15.53 -11.32
N THR A 150 -6.20 15.40 -10.22
CA THR A 150 -6.55 16.03 -8.94
C THR A 150 -6.72 17.56 -9.06
N TRP A 151 -7.70 18.09 -8.32
CA TRP A 151 -8.34 19.43 -8.39
C TRP A 151 -9.60 19.49 -9.25
N ILE A 152 -9.81 18.56 -10.17
CA ILE A 152 -11.02 18.53 -11.00
C ILE A 152 -12.30 18.26 -10.19
N ASP A 153 -12.18 17.74 -8.97
CA ASP A 153 -13.26 17.50 -8.01
C ASP A 153 -13.79 18.78 -7.34
N GLN A 154 -13.21 19.93 -7.68
CA GLN A 154 -13.69 21.25 -7.28
C GLN A 154 -14.53 21.86 -8.41
N PRO A 155 -15.81 22.22 -8.18
CA PRO A 155 -16.67 22.81 -9.20
C PRO A 155 -16.08 24.07 -9.85
N TYR A 156 -15.37 24.90 -9.08
CA TYR A 156 -14.72 26.08 -9.62
C TYR A 156 -13.56 25.78 -10.58
N VAL A 157 -13.09 24.52 -10.64
CA VAL A 157 -12.14 24.00 -11.63
C VAL A 157 -12.92 23.32 -12.78
N SER A 158 -13.74 22.31 -12.48
CA SER A 158 -14.41 21.51 -13.52
C SER A 158 -15.45 22.28 -14.34
N LYS A 159 -15.94 23.43 -13.86
CA LYS A 159 -16.76 24.35 -14.67
C LYS A 159 -16.10 24.81 -15.98
N TYR A 160 -14.77 24.81 -16.03
CA TYR A 160 -14.03 25.23 -17.23
C TYR A 160 -13.86 24.10 -18.24
N ASN A 161 -13.76 22.85 -17.78
CA ASN A 161 -13.77 21.66 -18.62
C ASN A 161 -14.01 20.43 -17.72
N PRO A 162 -14.97 19.54 -18.01
CA PRO A 162 -15.20 18.36 -17.21
C PRO A 162 -14.07 17.33 -17.40
N GLY A 163 -13.83 16.49 -16.42
CA GLY A 163 -12.68 15.58 -16.50
C GLY A 163 -12.63 14.51 -15.42
N TRP A 164 -11.68 13.60 -15.60
CA TRP A 164 -11.40 12.51 -14.67
C TRP A 164 -10.34 12.92 -13.65
N ALA A 165 -10.53 12.49 -12.40
CA ALA A 165 -9.43 12.30 -11.46
C ALA A 165 -9.21 10.80 -11.22
N ILE A 166 -7.98 10.44 -10.91
CA ILE A 166 -7.52 9.07 -10.75
C ILE A 166 -6.87 8.92 -9.38
N THR A 167 -7.45 8.05 -8.55
CA THR A 167 -6.96 7.73 -7.21
C THR A 167 -6.57 6.26 -7.13
N LEU A 168 -5.60 5.98 -6.27
CA LEU A 168 -5.17 4.64 -5.93
C LEU A 168 -5.30 4.42 -4.42
N SER A 169 -6.04 3.39 -4.03
CA SER A 169 -6.25 3.03 -2.63
C SER A 169 -5.09 2.19 -2.12
N LEU A 170 -4.49 2.59 -1.00
CA LEU A 170 -3.33 1.94 -0.43
C LEU A 170 -3.67 1.26 0.89
N GLU A 171 -3.18 0.04 1.06
CA GLU A 171 -3.18 -0.61 2.36
C GLU A 171 -2.09 -0.01 3.26
N PRO A 172 -2.40 0.26 4.53
CA PRO A 172 -1.40 0.76 5.47
C PRO A 172 -0.37 -0.32 5.77
N ILE A 173 0.79 -0.27 5.09
CA ILE A 173 1.98 -1.06 5.45
C ILE A 173 2.59 -0.47 6.74
N ILE A 174 2.58 0.87 6.84
CA ILE A 174 2.98 1.75 7.97
C ILE A 174 1.90 2.84 8.12
N GLU A 175 1.74 3.46 9.29
CA GLU A 175 1.01 4.74 9.34
C GLU A 175 1.83 5.83 8.65
N TYR A 176 1.30 6.42 7.59
CA TYR A 176 1.90 7.60 6.95
C TYR A 176 1.74 8.85 7.81
N ASN A 177 2.73 9.74 7.73
CA ASN A 177 2.76 10.97 8.51
C ASN A 177 1.61 11.92 8.17
N GLU A 178 1.13 12.64 9.18
CA GLU A 178 0.08 13.64 9.02
C GLU A 178 0.52 14.84 8.17
N ARG A 179 -0.43 15.44 7.44
CA ARG A 179 -0.19 16.61 6.56
C ARG A 179 0.80 16.35 5.42
N CYS A 180 0.86 15.11 4.96
CA CYS A 180 1.77 14.70 3.88
C CYS A 180 1.07 14.35 2.54
N GLY A 181 -0.18 14.78 2.34
CA GLY A 181 -0.93 14.53 1.09
C GLY A 181 -1.65 13.18 1.04
N MET A 182 -1.59 12.38 2.10
CA MET A 182 -2.15 11.02 2.16
C MET A 182 -3.61 10.97 2.66
N SER A 183 -4.40 12.03 2.46
CA SER A 183 -5.78 12.17 2.98
C SER A 183 -5.93 11.95 4.49
N THR A 184 -4.97 12.38 5.29
CA THR A 184 -5.00 12.12 6.75
C THR A 184 -6.18 12.80 7.45
N SER A 185 -6.68 13.94 6.95
CA SER A 185 -7.91 14.58 7.45
C SER A 185 -9.15 13.70 7.26
N THR A 186 -9.42 13.31 6.02
CA THR A 186 -10.54 12.45 5.67
C THR A 186 -10.43 11.07 6.31
N ARG A 187 -9.20 10.53 6.44
CA ARG A 187 -8.94 9.29 7.20
C ARG A 187 -9.29 9.45 8.68
N ASN A 188 -8.95 10.58 9.30
CA ASN A 188 -9.33 10.87 10.69
C ASN A 188 -10.85 11.08 10.85
N ALA A 189 -11.54 11.62 9.84
CA ALA A 189 -13.01 11.63 9.81
C ALA A 189 -13.58 10.21 9.71
N ALA A 190 -13.02 9.38 8.83
CA ALA A 190 -13.38 7.97 8.71
C ALA A 190 -13.16 7.20 10.02
N LYS A 191 -12.09 7.47 10.79
CA LYS A 191 -11.85 6.88 12.13
C LYS A 191 -13.01 7.14 13.11
N LYS A 192 -13.73 8.25 12.97
CA LYS A 192 -14.89 8.56 13.84
C LYS A 192 -16.10 7.69 13.53
N ILE A 193 -16.26 7.26 12.28
CA ILE A 193 -17.35 6.39 11.82
C ILE A 193 -16.96 4.92 11.95
N TRP A 194 -15.71 4.61 11.58
CA TRP A 194 -15.13 3.28 11.44
C TRP A 194 -13.77 3.23 12.15
N PRO A 195 -13.75 3.09 13.48
CA PRO A 195 -12.52 3.20 14.28
C PRO A 195 -11.47 2.13 13.96
N TYR A 196 -11.89 0.96 13.48
CA TYR A 196 -11.02 -0.21 13.30
C TYR A 196 -10.80 -0.56 11.82
N TYR A 197 -11.87 -0.70 11.03
CA TYR A 197 -11.82 -1.08 9.62
C TYR A 197 -13.00 -0.50 8.83
N LEU A 198 -12.82 -0.28 7.52
CA LEU A 198 -13.92 0.07 6.62
C LEU A 198 -14.83 -1.12 6.39
N PRO A 199 -16.16 -0.96 6.41
CA PRO A 199 -17.07 -1.98 5.91
C PRO A 199 -16.71 -2.34 4.46
N MET A 200 -16.88 -3.62 4.10
CA MET A 200 -16.48 -4.12 2.77
C MET A 200 -17.59 -3.98 1.73
N GLU A 201 -18.82 -3.76 2.17
CA GLU A 201 -19.98 -3.67 1.28
C GLU A 201 -20.18 -2.26 0.71
N LYS A 202 -20.49 -2.18 -0.58
CA LYS A 202 -20.86 -0.93 -1.29
C LYS A 202 -19.85 0.21 -1.08
N PRO A 203 -18.58 0.03 -1.51
CA PRO A 203 -17.51 1.01 -1.29
C PRO A 203 -17.84 2.41 -1.83
N GLU A 204 -18.57 2.51 -2.93
CA GLU A 204 -19.06 3.79 -3.49
C GLU A 204 -19.99 4.54 -2.52
N LYS A 205 -20.88 3.82 -1.80
CA LYS A 205 -21.75 4.45 -0.80
C LYS A 205 -21.02 4.81 0.47
N LEU A 206 -20.02 4.03 0.87
CA LEU A 206 -19.15 4.40 1.98
C LEU A 206 -18.38 5.69 1.67
N ALA A 207 -17.86 5.83 0.44
CA ALA A 207 -17.22 7.05 -0.02
C ALA A 207 -18.20 8.24 0.06
N GLU A 208 -19.44 8.08 -0.42
CA GLU A 208 -20.45 9.15 -0.39
C GLU A 208 -20.84 9.55 1.04
N ILE A 209 -20.99 8.58 1.94
CA ILE A 209 -21.26 8.83 3.37
C ILE A 209 -20.11 9.60 3.99
N LEU A 210 -18.87 9.17 3.74
CA LEU A 210 -17.67 9.80 4.29
C LEU A 210 -17.50 11.24 3.77
N PHE A 211 -17.71 11.45 2.47
CA PHE A 211 -17.70 12.79 1.86
C PHE A 211 -18.72 13.74 2.49
N LYS A 212 -19.97 13.28 2.65
CA LYS A 212 -21.04 14.08 3.28
C LYS A 212 -20.79 14.31 4.78
N PHE A 213 -20.16 13.36 5.45
CA PHE A 213 -19.80 13.49 6.86
C PHE A 213 -18.68 14.52 7.09
N GLU A 214 -17.68 14.56 6.21
CA GLU A 214 -16.60 15.54 6.28
C GLU A 214 -17.10 16.96 5.94
N ASN A 215 -18.04 17.06 4.99
CA ASN A 215 -18.63 18.33 4.55
C ASN A 215 -19.94 18.62 5.29
N THR A 216 -19.83 19.10 6.54
CA THR A 216 -20.99 19.42 7.37
C THR A 216 -21.90 20.49 6.75
N PRO A 217 -23.23 20.39 6.92
CA PRO A 217 -24.15 21.43 6.48
C PRO A 217 -23.77 22.80 7.06
N GLY A 218 -23.59 23.79 6.18
CA GLY A 218 -23.21 25.15 6.57
C GLY A 218 -21.71 25.45 6.50
N SER A 219 -20.86 24.48 6.13
CA SER A 219 -19.44 24.78 5.85
C SER A 219 -19.31 25.72 4.66
N THR A 220 -18.45 26.73 4.79
CA THR A 220 -18.11 27.67 3.69
C THR A 220 -17.01 27.14 2.78
N LEU A 221 -16.29 26.09 3.21
CA LEU A 221 -15.23 25.44 2.45
C LEU A 221 -15.54 23.95 2.35
N ILE A 222 -15.75 23.48 1.12
CA ILE A 222 -16.12 22.10 0.82
C ILE A 222 -14.87 21.37 0.30
N SER A 223 -14.45 20.33 1.02
CA SER A 223 -13.38 19.42 0.60
C SER A 223 -13.84 18.60 -0.61
N GLY A 224 -12.94 18.33 -1.53
CA GLY A 224 -13.25 17.53 -2.72
C GLY A 224 -13.48 16.04 -2.40
N ALA A 225 -14.20 15.33 -3.27
CA ALA A 225 -14.58 13.94 -3.01
C ALA A 225 -13.46 12.91 -3.19
N GLN A 226 -12.34 13.27 -3.84
CA GLN A 226 -11.26 12.33 -4.19
C GLN A 226 -10.72 11.54 -2.98
N ASP A 227 -10.62 12.20 -1.82
CA ASP A 227 -10.05 11.62 -0.61
C ASP A 227 -10.95 10.52 -0.06
N SER A 228 -12.25 10.80 0.01
CA SER A 228 -13.26 9.82 0.44
C SER A 228 -13.34 8.62 -0.50
N ILE A 229 -13.22 8.86 -1.81
CA ILE A 229 -13.26 7.83 -2.84
C ILE A 229 -12.02 6.95 -2.75
N GLY A 230 -10.83 7.53 -2.71
CA GLY A 230 -9.57 6.78 -2.63
C GLY A 230 -9.41 5.98 -1.33
N ILE A 231 -9.98 6.45 -0.22
CA ILE A 231 -10.00 5.70 1.04
C ILE A 231 -10.98 4.52 0.96
N CYS A 232 -12.19 4.74 0.46
CA CYS A 232 -13.26 3.74 0.53
C CYS A 232 -13.23 2.71 -0.61
N MET A 233 -12.86 3.12 -1.83
CA MET A 233 -12.90 2.26 -3.02
C MET A 233 -11.53 1.60 -3.28
N PRO A 234 -11.42 0.26 -3.30
CA PRO A 234 -10.14 -0.44 -3.46
C PRO A 234 -9.61 -0.37 -4.89
N GLY A 235 -8.32 -0.65 -5.06
CA GLY A 235 -7.64 -0.68 -6.36
C GLY A 235 -7.44 0.69 -6.97
N LEU A 236 -7.42 0.73 -8.30
CA LEU A 236 -7.31 1.94 -9.10
C LEU A 236 -8.70 2.42 -9.52
N VAL A 237 -9.04 3.67 -9.22
CA VAL A 237 -10.35 4.22 -9.50
C VAL A 237 -10.20 5.56 -10.20
N ARG A 238 -10.91 5.75 -11.31
CA ARG A 238 -11.15 7.07 -11.89
C ARG A 238 -12.59 7.50 -11.69
N HIS A 239 -12.79 8.79 -11.45
CA HIS A 239 -14.09 9.38 -11.16
C HIS A 239 -14.26 10.72 -11.89
N TYR A 240 -15.40 10.89 -12.57
CA TYR A 240 -15.64 11.96 -13.54
C TYR A 240 -16.45 13.10 -12.94
N TYR A 241 -15.97 14.34 -13.08
CA TYR A 241 -16.62 15.53 -12.56
C TYR A 241 -17.00 16.51 -13.65
N ASP A 242 -18.15 17.14 -13.45
CA ASP A 242 -18.69 18.19 -14.30
C ASP A 242 -19.42 19.20 -13.41
N ASN A 243 -18.69 20.24 -12.97
CA ASN A 243 -19.19 21.34 -12.15
C ASN A 243 -19.94 20.93 -10.86
N GLU A 244 -19.58 19.78 -10.29
CA GLU A 244 -20.21 19.20 -9.09
C GLU A 244 -19.12 18.62 -8.18
N TYR A 245 -19.38 18.60 -6.86
CA TYR A 245 -18.42 18.06 -5.89
C TYR A 245 -18.40 16.53 -5.85
N TRP A 246 -19.50 15.89 -6.22
CA TRP A 246 -19.62 14.43 -6.29
C TRP A 246 -19.56 13.99 -7.76
N PRO A 247 -18.78 12.96 -8.11
CA PRO A 247 -18.61 12.57 -9.50
C PRO A 247 -19.90 11.96 -10.08
N LEU A 248 -20.08 12.14 -11.40
CA LEU A 248 -21.21 11.59 -12.16
C LEU A 248 -21.08 10.09 -12.40
N LYS A 249 -19.85 9.58 -12.49
CA LYS A 249 -19.55 8.18 -12.78
C LYS A 249 -18.17 7.77 -12.29
N PHE A 250 -18.00 6.47 -12.11
CA PHE A 250 -16.76 5.80 -11.69
C PHE A 250 -16.35 4.75 -12.72
N GLU A 251 -15.06 4.52 -12.86
CA GLU A 251 -14.50 3.31 -13.43
C GLU A 251 -13.39 2.79 -12.52
N SER A 252 -13.32 1.47 -12.33
CA SER A 252 -12.32 0.84 -11.48
C SER A 252 -11.58 -0.29 -12.17
N ILE A 253 -10.30 -0.44 -11.80
CA ILE A 253 -9.44 -1.54 -12.21
C ILE A 253 -9.00 -2.29 -10.95
N HIS A 254 -9.30 -3.59 -10.95
CA HIS A 254 -8.92 -4.53 -9.88
C HIS A 254 -8.09 -5.71 -10.42
N SER A 255 -7.56 -5.61 -11.65
CA SER A 255 -6.72 -6.65 -12.24
C SER A 255 -5.41 -6.73 -11.47
N GLU A 256 -5.11 -7.87 -10.85
CA GLU A 256 -3.84 -8.07 -10.14
C GLU A 256 -2.66 -7.71 -11.04
N SER A 257 -2.68 -8.15 -12.29
CA SER A 257 -1.60 -7.87 -13.24
C SER A 257 -1.33 -6.38 -13.49
N ILE A 258 -2.34 -5.51 -13.37
CA ILE A 258 -2.18 -4.05 -13.51
C ILE A 258 -1.78 -3.44 -12.17
N LEU A 259 -2.36 -3.91 -11.06
CA LEU A 259 -2.04 -3.40 -9.73
C LEU A 259 -0.60 -3.74 -9.34
N SER A 260 -0.13 -4.98 -9.49
CA SER A 260 1.27 -5.33 -9.24
C SER A 260 2.22 -4.54 -10.15
N TRP A 261 1.84 -4.34 -11.42
CA TRP A 261 2.62 -3.50 -12.32
C TRP A 261 2.74 -2.05 -11.80
N LEU A 262 1.68 -1.45 -11.26
CA LEU A 262 1.78 -0.13 -10.62
C LEU A 262 2.68 -0.15 -9.37
N GLU A 263 2.60 -1.19 -8.55
CA GLU A 263 3.46 -1.35 -7.35
C GLU A 263 4.94 -1.50 -7.70
N ASP A 264 5.26 -2.09 -8.85
CA ASP A 264 6.62 -2.28 -9.34
C ASP A 264 7.25 -0.97 -9.83
N HIS A 265 6.44 0.01 -10.26
CA HIS A 265 6.96 1.22 -10.88
C HIS A 265 6.71 2.51 -10.08
N ILE A 266 5.89 2.48 -9.03
CA ILE A 266 5.60 3.64 -8.19
C ILE A 266 6.33 3.53 -6.85
N TYR A 267 7.14 4.55 -6.57
CA TYR A 267 7.89 4.71 -5.34
C TYR A 267 7.49 6.00 -4.63
N MET A 268 7.70 6.04 -3.32
CA MET A 268 7.36 7.17 -2.47
C MET A 268 8.56 7.60 -1.63
N VAL A 269 8.89 8.89 -1.68
CA VAL A 269 9.88 9.49 -0.79
C VAL A 269 9.19 10.48 0.13
N MET A 270 9.48 10.40 1.43
CA MET A 270 9.02 11.39 2.38
C MET A 270 9.84 12.67 2.24
N LEU A 271 9.16 13.81 2.06
CA LEU A 271 9.77 15.13 2.14
C LEU A 271 9.68 15.62 3.60
N TRP A 272 8.76 16.53 3.89
CA TRP A 272 8.44 17.05 5.22
C TRP A 272 6.95 17.37 5.29
N PRO A 273 6.33 17.44 6.48
CA PRO A 273 4.94 17.86 6.62
C PRO A 273 4.73 19.26 6.04
N ARG A 274 3.57 19.48 5.43
CA ARG A 274 3.21 20.80 4.91
C ARG A 274 3.17 21.85 6.03
N GLU A 275 3.71 23.04 5.73
CA GLU A 275 3.73 24.15 6.67
C GLU A 275 2.31 24.63 7.03
N PRO A 276 2.04 24.95 8.32
CA PRO A 276 0.77 25.54 8.72
C PRO A 276 0.50 26.87 8.00
N GLY A 277 -0.71 27.06 7.48
CA GLY A 277 -1.12 28.32 6.87
C GLY A 277 -0.72 28.50 5.40
N LEU A 278 -0.15 27.48 4.74
CA LEU A 278 0.05 27.52 3.29
C LEU A 278 -1.31 27.61 2.59
N ASP A 279 -1.55 28.72 1.90
CA ASP A 279 -2.73 28.94 1.06
C ASP A 279 -2.39 28.68 -0.41
N LEU A 280 -2.93 27.59 -0.96
CA LEU A 280 -2.71 27.21 -2.36
C LEU A 280 -3.58 28.00 -3.33
N LEU A 281 -4.61 28.69 -2.82
CA LEU A 281 -5.57 29.45 -3.62
C LEU A 281 -5.20 30.93 -3.70
N LYS A 282 -4.11 31.36 -3.05
CA LYS A 282 -3.64 32.73 -3.03
C LYS A 282 -3.41 33.31 -4.43
N GLU A 283 -2.88 32.49 -5.34
CA GLU A 283 -2.61 32.87 -6.72
C GLU A 283 -2.90 31.67 -7.62
N THR A 284 -3.96 31.77 -8.42
CA THR A 284 -4.43 30.66 -9.25
C THR A 284 -4.62 31.08 -10.70
N TYR A 285 -4.38 30.13 -11.61
CA TYR A 285 -4.45 30.31 -13.06
C TYR A 285 -5.46 29.32 -13.65
N ILE A 286 -6.67 29.30 -13.09
CA ILE A 286 -7.72 28.34 -13.48
C ILE A 286 -8.49 28.92 -14.68
N ASN A 287 -8.33 28.28 -15.84
CA ASN A 287 -8.99 28.63 -17.09
C ASN A 287 -9.22 27.36 -17.94
N GLU A 288 -9.98 27.48 -19.03
CA GLU A 288 -10.31 26.36 -19.91
C GLU A 288 -9.08 25.60 -20.43
N GLU A 289 -8.05 26.32 -20.87
CA GLU A 289 -6.82 25.71 -21.42
C GLU A 289 -6.09 24.84 -20.38
N ASN A 290 -5.90 25.37 -19.17
CA ASN A 290 -5.18 24.68 -18.11
C ASN A 290 -5.99 23.50 -17.56
N VAL A 291 -7.31 23.64 -17.40
CA VAL A 291 -8.17 22.55 -16.93
C VAL A 291 -8.30 21.45 -17.99
N LYS A 292 -8.35 21.80 -19.28
CA LYS A 292 -8.33 20.83 -20.38
C LYS A 292 -7.01 20.04 -20.42
N SER A 293 -5.89 20.71 -20.15
CA SER A 293 -4.58 20.05 -20.04
C SER A 293 -4.56 19.04 -18.88
N LEU A 294 -5.15 19.38 -17.74
CA LEU A 294 -5.31 18.46 -16.60
C LEU A 294 -6.18 17.25 -16.97
N ALA A 295 -7.34 17.47 -17.58
CA ALA A 295 -8.28 16.42 -17.96
C ALA A 295 -7.67 15.45 -18.99
N ASN A 296 -7.02 15.99 -20.03
CA ASN A 296 -6.33 15.19 -21.04
C ASN A 296 -5.21 14.33 -20.42
N ALA A 297 -4.44 14.89 -19.48
CA ALA A 297 -3.38 14.13 -18.80
C ALA A 297 -3.96 12.94 -18.01
N ALA A 298 -5.14 13.09 -17.38
CA ALA A 298 -5.80 11.99 -16.69
C ALA A 298 -6.22 10.88 -17.66
N ASP A 299 -6.81 11.20 -18.81
CA ASP A 299 -7.17 10.19 -19.82
C ASP A 299 -5.93 9.48 -20.39
N GLU A 300 -4.85 10.21 -20.66
CA GLU A 300 -3.57 9.64 -21.09
C GLU A 300 -3.01 8.64 -20.05
N VAL A 301 -3.02 9.02 -18.77
CA VAL A 301 -2.57 8.15 -17.66
C VAL A 301 -3.42 6.89 -17.57
N TRP A 302 -4.74 7.01 -17.63
CA TRP A 302 -5.63 5.86 -17.55
C TRP A 302 -5.37 4.84 -18.66
N GLU A 303 -5.27 5.30 -19.91
CA GLU A 303 -5.04 4.44 -21.05
C GLU A 303 -3.62 3.85 -21.07
N ALA A 304 -2.62 4.58 -20.59
CA ALA A 304 -1.26 4.06 -20.44
C ALA A 304 -1.21 2.93 -19.40
N ILE A 305 -1.85 3.10 -18.24
CA ILE A 305 -1.91 2.08 -17.19
C ILE A 305 -2.62 0.81 -17.69
N LYS A 306 -3.75 0.95 -18.39
CA LYS A 306 -4.46 -0.20 -18.99
C LYS A 306 -3.60 -1.01 -19.94
N LYS A 307 -2.67 -0.35 -20.63
CA LYS A 307 -1.74 -0.97 -21.58
C LYS A 307 -0.39 -1.34 -20.95
N LYS A 308 -0.17 -1.02 -19.66
CA LYS A 308 1.11 -1.16 -18.95
C LYS A 308 2.28 -0.51 -19.69
N ASP A 309 2.00 0.64 -20.30
CA ASP A 309 2.97 1.42 -21.08
C ASP A 309 3.65 2.42 -20.14
N LEU A 310 4.83 2.04 -19.63
CA LEU A 310 5.56 2.81 -18.61
C LEU A 310 5.94 4.21 -19.09
N GLU A 311 6.43 4.33 -20.32
CA GLU A 311 6.84 5.62 -20.89
C GLU A 311 5.65 6.58 -21.01
N LYS A 312 4.52 6.10 -21.56
CA LYS A 312 3.31 6.92 -21.66
C LYS A 312 2.72 7.24 -20.29
N PHE A 313 2.78 6.29 -19.35
CA PHE A 313 2.32 6.51 -17.98
C PHE A 313 3.13 7.62 -17.33
N ALA A 314 4.46 7.53 -17.34
CA ALA A 314 5.35 8.56 -16.79
C ALA A 314 5.12 9.93 -17.44
N LYS A 315 4.99 9.98 -18.77
CA LYS A 315 4.72 11.23 -19.50
C LYS A 315 3.38 11.85 -19.11
N GLY A 316 2.31 11.06 -19.04
CA GLY A 316 0.99 11.53 -18.61
C GLY A 316 0.98 11.97 -17.15
N PHE A 317 1.67 11.24 -16.28
CA PHE A 317 1.80 11.53 -14.86
C PHE A 317 2.48 12.89 -14.64
N LEU A 318 3.60 13.15 -15.34
CA LEU A 318 4.30 14.43 -15.28
C LEU A 318 3.49 15.57 -15.91
N LYS A 319 2.80 15.33 -17.03
CA LYS A 319 1.85 16.31 -17.61
C LYS A 319 0.78 16.70 -16.61
N SER A 320 0.21 15.75 -15.88
CA SER A 320 -0.78 16.03 -14.85
C SER A 320 -0.20 16.88 -13.73
N PHE A 321 1.00 16.57 -13.25
CA PHE A 321 1.68 17.38 -12.23
C PHE A 321 1.93 18.81 -12.72
N ASN A 322 2.45 18.96 -13.94
CA ASN A 322 2.70 20.27 -14.53
C ASN A 322 1.42 21.10 -14.65
N ALA A 323 0.34 20.51 -15.17
CA ALA A 323 -0.97 21.19 -15.27
C ALA A 323 -1.48 21.67 -13.91
N GLN A 324 -1.30 20.86 -12.85
CA GLN A 324 -1.64 21.26 -11.48
C GLN A 324 -0.80 22.43 -11.00
N THR A 325 0.53 22.36 -11.14
CA THR A 325 1.43 23.44 -10.71
C THR A 325 1.25 24.71 -11.53
N THR A 326 0.81 24.61 -12.78
CA THR A 326 0.43 25.78 -13.59
C THR A 326 -0.81 26.45 -13.02
N MET A 327 -1.86 25.69 -12.68
CA MET A 327 -3.08 26.27 -12.10
C MET A 327 -2.88 26.75 -10.67
N PHE A 328 -2.02 26.08 -9.90
CA PHE A 328 -1.76 26.34 -8.49
C PHE A 328 -0.24 26.41 -8.24
N PRO A 329 0.42 27.52 -8.58
CA PRO A 329 1.89 27.63 -8.46
C PRO A 329 2.41 27.44 -7.04
N ALA A 330 1.60 27.79 -6.02
CA ALA A 330 1.92 27.59 -4.61
C ALA A 330 2.08 26.10 -4.19
N MET A 331 1.75 25.13 -5.07
CA MET A 331 1.98 23.71 -4.83
C MET A 331 3.46 23.35 -4.70
N VAL A 332 4.34 24.11 -5.36
CA VAL A 332 5.79 23.89 -5.36
C VAL A 332 6.51 25.14 -4.89
N ASN A 333 7.69 24.95 -4.31
CA ASN A 333 8.59 26.01 -3.89
C ASN A 333 10.03 25.58 -4.15
N ASP A 334 11.00 26.47 -3.94
CA ASP A 334 12.41 26.19 -4.20
C ASP A 334 12.92 24.94 -3.45
N ARG A 335 12.42 24.72 -2.23
CA ARG A 335 12.77 23.55 -1.43
C ARG A 335 12.25 22.26 -2.04
N VAL A 336 10.98 22.23 -2.48
CA VAL A 336 10.39 21.08 -3.18
C VAL A 336 11.10 20.82 -4.50
N ASN A 337 11.40 21.87 -5.27
CA ASN A 337 12.11 21.75 -6.55
C ASN A 337 13.54 21.21 -6.37
N ALA A 338 14.22 21.63 -5.30
CA ALA A 338 15.54 21.11 -4.95
C ALA A 338 15.51 19.62 -4.61
N GLU A 339 14.45 19.13 -3.95
CA GLU A 339 14.28 17.70 -3.70
C GLU A 339 13.96 16.92 -4.97
N ILE A 340 13.06 17.42 -5.81
CA ILE A 340 12.73 16.82 -7.12
C ILE A 340 14.01 16.66 -7.97
N ALA A 341 14.89 17.67 -7.97
CA ALA A 341 16.13 17.65 -8.74
C ALA A 341 17.06 16.48 -8.37
N LYS A 342 17.01 15.97 -7.12
CA LYS A 342 17.82 14.82 -6.68
C LYS A 342 17.40 13.50 -7.35
N TYR A 343 16.13 13.39 -7.73
CA TYR A 343 15.56 12.17 -8.30
C TYR A 343 15.35 12.25 -9.81
N LYS A 344 15.44 13.45 -10.40
CA LYS A 344 15.14 13.70 -11.81
C LYS A 344 15.93 12.81 -12.79
N GLU A 345 17.21 12.57 -12.53
CA GLU A 345 18.04 11.72 -13.39
C GLU A 345 17.86 10.21 -13.12
N LYS A 346 17.17 9.86 -12.03
CA LYS A 346 16.94 8.47 -11.59
C LYS A 346 15.51 7.99 -11.83
N THR A 347 14.64 8.86 -12.32
CA THR A 347 13.19 8.60 -12.42
C THR A 347 12.65 9.10 -13.74
N LEU A 348 11.57 8.47 -14.20
CA LEU A 348 10.88 8.84 -15.44
C LEU A 348 9.91 9.99 -15.22
N ALA A 349 9.31 10.08 -14.04
CA ALA A 349 8.38 11.13 -13.66
C ALA A 349 8.26 11.26 -12.13
N TRP A 350 7.69 12.39 -11.69
CA TRP A 350 7.45 12.70 -10.29
C TRP A 350 6.20 13.54 -10.11
N LYS A 351 5.64 13.49 -8.90
CA LYS A 351 4.44 14.26 -8.52
C LYS A 351 4.30 14.29 -7.00
N LEU A 352 3.72 15.35 -6.43
CA LEU A 352 3.36 15.36 -5.02
C LEU A 352 2.07 14.55 -4.78
N ALA A 353 2.01 13.73 -3.73
CA ALA A 353 0.89 12.82 -3.46
C ALA A 353 -0.43 13.50 -3.05
N GLY A 354 -0.48 14.83 -2.99
CA GLY A 354 -1.66 15.58 -2.62
C GLY A 354 -1.56 17.05 -3.04
N ALA A 355 -2.30 17.92 -2.35
CA ALA A 355 -2.49 19.31 -2.78
C ALA A 355 -1.22 20.17 -2.88
N GLY A 356 -0.05 19.75 -2.37
CA GLY A 356 1.23 20.44 -2.54
C GLY A 356 1.80 21.08 -1.27
N GLY A 357 3.02 21.63 -1.38
CA GLY A 357 3.75 22.32 -0.28
C GLY A 357 4.60 21.42 0.62
N GLY A 358 4.68 20.13 0.32
CA GLY A 358 5.40 19.12 1.10
C GLY A 358 4.74 17.76 0.98
N GLY A 359 4.99 16.88 1.95
CA GLY A 359 4.40 15.57 2.07
C GLY A 359 5.22 14.46 1.45
N TYR A 360 4.57 13.62 0.64
CA TYR A 360 5.26 12.58 -0.11
C TYR A 360 5.45 13.00 -1.57
N LEU A 361 6.64 12.71 -2.08
CA LEU A 361 6.96 12.76 -3.50
C LEU A 361 6.78 11.36 -4.07
N LEU A 362 5.83 11.22 -4.99
CA LEU A 362 5.64 10.03 -5.81
C LEU A 362 6.65 10.06 -6.95
N LEU A 363 7.30 8.94 -7.21
CA LEU A 363 8.30 8.75 -8.26
C LEU A 363 7.88 7.57 -9.13
N VAL A 364 8.01 7.72 -10.45
CA VAL A 364 7.81 6.64 -11.41
C VAL A 364 9.17 6.23 -11.96
N SER A 365 9.51 4.95 -11.86
CA SER A 365 10.80 4.40 -12.30
C SER A 365 10.64 2.97 -12.79
N ASP A 366 11.53 2.54 -13.69
CA ASP A 366 11.71 1.13 -14.09
C ASP A 366 12.69 0.41 -13.16
N GLU A 367 13.59 1.17 -12.52
CA GLU A 367 14.61 0.68 -11.60
C GLU A 367 14.28 1.04 -10.15
N PRO A 368 14.61 0.19 -9.17
CA PRO A 368 14.49 0.51 -7.76
C PRO A 368 15.21 1.81 -7.37
N ILE A 369 14.60 2.58 -6.47
CA ILE A 369 15.16 3.83 -5.96
C ILE A 369 15.57 3.64 -4.50
N ASP A 370 16.88 3.74 -4.24
CA ASP A 370 17.43 3.63 -2.89
C ASP A 370 16.77 4.62 -1.91
N GLY A 371 16.31 4.11 -0.77
CA GLY A 371 15.66 4.90 0.27
C GLY A 371 14.21 5.33 -0.04
N ALA A 372 13.64 4.90 -1.18
CA ALA A 372 12.23 5.13 -1.48
C ALA A 372 11.36 3.97 -1.00
N MET A 373 10.17 4.30 -0.47
CA MET A 373 9.17 3.34 -0.03
C MET A 373 8.41 2.79 -1.23
N ARG A 374 8.09 1.49 -1.20
CA ARG A 374 7.12 0.90 -2.15
C ARG A 374 5.69 1.15 -1.67
N ILE A 375 4.76 1.18 -2.62
CA ILE A 375 3.32 1.22 -2.34
C ILE A 375 2.75 -0.20 -2.25
N ASN A 376 1.69 -0.36 -1.45
CA ASN A 376 0.87 -1.57 -1.43
C ASN A 376 -0.57 -1.17 -1.73
N ILE A 377 -1.05 -1.53 -2.91
CA ILE A 377 -2.38 -1.20 -3.40
C ILE A 377 -3.38 -2.13 -2.73
N ARG A 378 -4.47 -1.57 -2.22
CA ARG A 378 -5.56 -2.35 -1.63
C ARG A 378 -6.26 -3.17 -2.70
N ARG A 379 -6.25 -4.49 -2.57
CA ARG A 379 -6.99 -5.39 -3.46
C ARG A 379 -8.47 -5.33 -3.11
N LYS A 380 -9.32 -5.60 -4.11
CA LYS A 380 -10.74 -5.87 -3.85
C LYS A 380 -10.84 -7.29 -3.32
N GLU A 381 -11.20 -7.44 -2.05
CA GLU A 381 -11.47 -8.77 -1.48
C GLU A 381 -12.59 -9.44 -2.28
N VAL A 382 -12.32 -10.66 -2.75
CA VAL A 382 -13.33 -11.52 -3.36
C VAL A 382 -14.00 -12.25 -2.19
N LEU A 383 -15.23 -11.83 -1.88
CA LEU A 383 -16.07 -12.51 -0.88
C LEU A 383 -16.43 -13.93 -1.32
#